data_AF-X0T2D9-F1
#
_entry.id   AF-X0T2D9-F1
#
_cell.length_a   1.000
_cell.length_b   1.000
_cell.length_c   1.000
_cell.angle_alpha   90.00
_cell.angle_beta   90.00
_cell.angle_gamma   90.00
#
_symmetry.space_group_name_H-M   'P 1'
#
loop_
_entity.id
_entity.type
_entity.pdbx_description
1 polymer ?
#
loop_
_entity_poly.entity_id
_entity_poly.type
_entity_poly.pdbx_seq_one_letter_code
_entity_poly.pdbx_strand_id
1 'polypeptide(L)'
;MTDDQGWGDTGYDGHPHLKTPNLDEMSREGIRFDRWYAAAPVCSPTRGSCLTGRHPFRYGIFGANVGHLRTQELTLAETLKTQ
;
A
#
# COMPACT_ATOMS: atom_id res chain seq x y z
N MET A 1 -5.78 -0.17 -1.34
CA MET A 1 -4.50 -0.13 -2.08
C MET A 1 -4.82 0.06 -3.54
N THR A 2 -4.29 1.11 -4.15
CA THR A 2 -4.36 1.37 -5.59
C THR A 2 -3.00 1.07 -6.23
N ASP A 3 -2.95 1.01 -7.57
CA ASP A 3 -1.73 0.75 -8.33
C ASP A 3 -1.27 2.06 -8.98
N ASP A 4 0.00 2.41 -8.81
CA ASP A 4 0.67 3.60 -9.37
C ASP A 4 -0.05 4.96 -9.16
N GLN A 5 -0.91 5.06 -8.14
CA GLN A 5 -1.59 6.33 -7.80
C GLN A 5 -0.59 7.32 -7.16
N GLY A 6 -0.51 8.50 -7.74
CA GLY A 6 0.28 9.62 -7.24
C GLY A 6 -0.33 10.26 -5.99
N TRP A 7 0.51 10.98 -5.25
CA TRP A 7 0.11 11.72 -4.04
C TRP A 7 -1.03 12.71 -4.33
N GLY A 8 -0.89 13.49 -5.41
CA GLY A 8 -1.85 14.52 -5.81
C GLY A 8 -3.02 14.04 -6.68
N ASP A 9 -3.25 12.74 -6.83
CA ASP A 9 -4.26 12.20 -7.76
C ASP A 9 -5.70 12.25 -7.24
N THR A 10 -5.91 12.75 -6.02
CA THR A 10 -7.24 12.79 -5.38
C THR A 10 -7.76 14.21 -5.24
N GLY A 11 -9.09 14.35 -5.26
CA GLY A 11 -9.78 15.61 -5.01
C GLY A 11 -9.45 16.17 -3.63
N TYR A 12 -9.40 15.32 -2.60
CA TYR A 12 -9.00 15.73 -1.25
C TYR A 12 -7.55 16.23 -1.14
N ASP A 13 -6.66 15.89 -2.09
CA ASP A 13 -5.30 16.43 -2.19
C ASP A 13 -5.18 17.55 -3.23
N GLY A 14 -6.32 18.10 -3.68
CA GLY A 14 -6.37 19.30 -4.51
C GLY A 14 -6.25 19.06 -6.01
N HIS A 15 -6.44 17.84 -6.53
CA HIS A 15 -6.39 17.60 -7.97
C HIS A 15 -7.44 18.47 -8.71
N PRO A 16 -7.06 19.25 -9.74
CA PRO A 16 -7.97 20.23 -10.37
C PRO A 16 -9.07 19.64 -11.28
N HIS A 17 -9.09 18.32 -11.50
CA HIS A 17 -9.83 17.69 -12.62
C HIS A 17 -10.40 16.33 -12.26
N LEU A 18 -9.63 15.46 -11.61
CA LEU A 18 -10.08 14.14 -11.20
C LEU A 18 -11.18 14.26 -10.15
N LYS A 19 -12.25 13.48 -10.35
CA LYS A 19 -13.39 13.44 -9.43
C LYS A 19 -13.31 12.15 -8.63
N THR A 20 -13.00 12.27 -7.34
CA THR A 20 -12.88 11.14 -6.42
C THR A 20 -13.87 11.24 -5.25
N PRO A 21 -15.18 11.47 -5.50
CA PRO A 21 -16.12 11.90 -4.46
C PRO A 21 -16.19 10.95 -3.26
N ASN A 22 -16.10 9.64 -3.50
CA ASN A 22 -16.12 8.64 -2.43
C ASN A 22 -14.84 8.69 -1.57
N LEU A 23 -13.67 8.95 -2.17
CA LEU A 23 -12.42 9.09 -1.43
C LEU A 23 -12.39 10.43 -0.67
N ASP A 24 -12.98 11.47 -1.24
CA ASP A 24 -13.08 12.79 -0.61
C ASP A 24 -13.99 12.72 0.62
N GLU A 25 -15.11 12.01 0.53
CA GLU A 25 -15.98 11.69 1.66
C GLU A 25 -15.26 10.86 2.73
N MET A 26 -14.57 9.78 2.35
CA MET A 26 -13.76 8.98 3.28
C MET A 26 -12.70 9.83 4.00
N SER A 27 -12.07 10.78 3.30
CA SER A 27 -11.10 11.69 3.91
C SER A 27 -11.70 12.67 4.91
N ARG A 28 -12.97 13.06 4.74
CA ARG A 28 -13.68 14.00 5.62
C ARG A 28 -14.18 13.33 6.89
N GLU A 29 -14.59 12.07 6.78
CA GLU A 29 -15.23 11.31 7.87
C GLU A 29 -14.26 10.39 8.63
N GLY A 30 -13.08 10.15 8.06
CA GLY A 30 -12.06 9.29 8.63
C GLY A 30 -10.78 10.01 9.05
N ILE A 31 -9.71 9.23 9.16
CA ILE A 31 -8.36 9.72 9.42
C ILE A 31 -7.62 9.79 8.07
N ARG A 32 -7.11 10.98 7.74
CA ARG A 32 -6.17 11.19 6.62
C ARG A 32 -4.76 11.34 7.15
N PHE A 33 -3.80 10.72 6.46
CA PHE A 33 -2.38 10.86 6.76
C PHE A 33 -1.73 11.81 5.77
N ASP A 34 -1.11 12.89 6.26
CA ASP A 34 -0.27 13.79 5.45
C ASP A 34 1.12 13.21 5.15
N ARG A 35 1.46 12.08 5.80
CA ARG A 35 2.76 11.42 5.71
C ARG A 35 2.60 9.91 5.79
N TRP A 36 2.18 9.31 4.68
CA TRP A 36 2.08 7.86 4.53
C TRP A 36 3.07 7.38 3.45
N TYR A 37 4.02 6.53 3.83
CA TYR A 37 5.10 6.11 2.95
C TYR A 37 4.98 4.63 2.60
N ALA A 38 5.20 4.30 1.32
CA ALA A 38 5.42 2.94 0.89
C ALA A 38 6.81 2.44 1.33
N ALA A 39 6.96 1.13 1.55
CA ALA A 39 8.23 0.54 1.94
C ALA A 39 9.29 0.55 0.81
N ALA A 40 8.85 0.69 -0.45
CA ALA A 40 9.68 0.79 -1.64
C ALA A 40 8.93 1.55 -2.75
N PRO A 41 9.62 2.08 -3.77
CA PRO A 41 8.98 2.79 -4.88
C PRO A 41 8.52 1.86 -6.03
N VAL A 42 8.37 0.54 -5.80
CA VAL A 42 7.99 -0.43 -6.84
C VAL A 42 7.00 -1.49 -6.32
N CYS A 43 6.21 -2.07 -7.22
CA CYS A 43 5.00 -2.83 -6.88
C CYS A 43 5.24 -4.05 -5.96
N SER A 44 6.08 -5.01 -6.35
CA SER A 44 6.30 -6.26 -5.60
C SER A 44 6.77 -6.04 -4.15
N PRO A 45 7.81 -5.22 -3.87
CA PRO A 45 8.21 -4.94 -2.49
C PRO A 45 7.19 -4.10 -1.70
N THR A 46 6.44 -3.19 -2.33
CA THR A 46 5.38 -2.47 -1.61
C THR A 46 4.28 -3.43 -1.16
N ARG A 47 3.81 -4.29 -2.08
CA ARG A 47 2.77 -5.29 -1.79
C ARG A 47 3.23 -6.30 -0.75
N GLY A 48 4.47 -6.80 -0.85
CA GLY A 48 5.04 -7.72 0.12
C GLY A 48 5.10 -7.13 1.53
N SER A 49 5.49 -5.86 1.65
CA SER A 49 5.52 -5.16 2.95
C SER A 49 4.12 -4.91 3.53
N CYS A 50 3.12 -4.59 2.69
CA CYS A 50 1.74 -4.47 3.16
C CYS A 50 1.17 -5.80 3.67
N LEU A 51 1.53 -6.93 3.05
CA LEU A 51 1.05 -8.25 3.45
C LEU A 51 1.74 -8.77 4.71
N THR A 52 3.04 -8.51 4.88
CA THR A 52 3.86 -9.12 5.94
C THR A 52 4.21 -8.20 7.09
N GLY A 53 4.01 -6.88 6.93
CA GLY A 53 4.48 -5.87 7.87
C GLY A 53 6.01 -5.74 7.96
N ARG A 54 6.76 -6.38 7.06
CA ARG A 54 8.22 -6.46 7.11
C ARG A 54 8.88 -5.63 6.01
N HIS A 55 10.13 -5.22 6.23
CA HIS A 55 10.93 -4.52 5.22
C HIS A 55 11.28 -5.47 4.06
N PRO A 56 11.33 -5.00 2.79
CA PRO A 56 11.61 -5.82 1.61
C PRO A 56 12.83 -6.73 1.71
N PHE A 57 13.88 -6.23 2.38
CA PHE A 57 15.12 -6.98 2.57
C PHE A 57 14.99 -8.19 3.50
N ARG A 58 13.97 -8.23 4.36
CA ARG A 58 13.76 -9.34 5.31
C ARG A 58 13.08 -10.55 4.65
N TYR A 59 12.20 -10.30 3.69
CA TYR A 59 11.49 -11.37 2.97
C TYR A 59 12.05 -11.63 1.55
N GLY A 60 13.02 -10.83 1.10
CA GLY A 60 13.88 -11.14 -0.04
C GLY A 60 13.35 -10.71 -1.41
N ILE A 61 12.43 -9.74 -1.48
CA ILE A 61 11.95 -9.16 -2.75
C ILE A 61 12.43 -7.72 -2.82
N PHE A 62 13.48 -7.47 -3.61
CA PHE A 62 14.11 -6.14 -3.68
C PHE A 62 13.58 -5.26 -4.82
N GLY A 63 12.85 -5.85 -5.77
CA GLY A 63 12.34 -5.16 -6.95
C GLY A 63 11.20 -5.93 -7.61
N ALA A 64 10.58 -5.31 -8.61
CA ALA A 64 9.53 -5.94 -9.40
C ALA A 64 10.09 -7.12 -10.21
N ASN A 65 9.36 -8.24 -10.26
CA ASN A 65 9.71 -9.45 -11.02
C ASN A 65 11.03 -10.16 -10.58
N VAL A 66 11.55 -9.86 -9.38
CA VAL A 66 12.83 -10.44 -8.88
C VAL A 66 12.61 -11.70 -8.01
N GLY A 67 11.38 -12.16 -7.82
CA GLY A 67 11.09 -13.40 -7.07
C GLY A 67 9.65 -13.52 -6.59
N HIS A 68 9.44 -14.48 -5.69
CA HIS A 68 8.14 -14.74 -5.04
C HIS A 68 8.27 -14.64 -3.52
N LEU A 69 7.18 -14.23 -2.87
CA LEU A 69 7.11 -14.20 -1.41
C LEU A 69 7.40 -15.62 -0.88
N ARG A 70 8.31 -15.72 0.08
CA ARG A 70 8.69 -17.01 0.68
C ARG A 70 7.50 -17.61 1.41
N THR A 71 7.31 -18.91 1.30
CA THR A 71 6.16 -19.62 1.91
C THR A 71 6.17 -19.59 3.44
N GLN A 72 7.30 -19.25 4.05
CA GLN A 72 7.44 -19.11 5.50
C GLN A 72 7.06 -17.71 6.03
N GLU A 73 6.82 -16.73 5.16
CA GLU A 73 6.40 -15.40 5.59
C GLU A 73 4.93 -15.43 6.03
N LEU A 74 4.65 -14.99 7.24
CA LEU A 74 3.28 -14.88 7.74
C LEU A 74 2.64 -13.60 7.22
N THR A 75 1.49 -13.74 6.57
CA THR A 75 0.71 -12.61 6.05
C THR A 75 -0.38 -12.15 7.02
N LEU A 76 -0.84 -10.92 6.83
CA LEU A 76 -2.01 -10.36 7.51
C LEU A 76 -3.24 -11.27 7.32
N ALA A 77 -3.43 -11.80 6.12
CA ALA A 77 -4.55 -12.70 5.81
C ALA A 77 -4.48 -14.01 6.61
N GLU A 78 -3.30 -14.63 6.71
CA GLU A 78 -3.11 -15.85 7.51
C GLU A 78 -3.27 -15.58 9.00
N THR A 79 -2.78 -14.44 9.48
CA THR A 79 -2.93 -14.02 10.89
C THR A 79 -4.41 -13.85 11.26
N LEU A 80 -5.22 -13.27 10.37
CA LEU A 80 -6.65 -13.08 10.59
C LEU A 80 -7.47 -14.37 10.47
N LYS A 81 -6.97 -15.41 9.78
CA LYS A 81 -7.64 -16.72 9.71
C LYS A 81 -7.62 -17.47 11.05
N THR A 82 -6.66 -17.16 11.92
CA THR A 82 -6.49 -17.83 13.22
C THR A 82 -7.12 -17.05 14.38
N GLN A 83 -7.83 -15.96 14.08
CA GLN A 83 -8.58 -15.15 15.05
C GLN A 83 -10.01 -15.66 15.22
#